data_AF-A0A5J4Q8L4-F1
#
_entry.id   AF-A0A5J4Q8L4-F1
#
_cell.length_a   1.000
_cell.length_b   1.000
_cell.length_c   1.000
_cell.angle_alpha   90.00
_cell.angle_beta   90.00
_cell.angle_gamma   90.00
#
_symmetry.space_group_name_H-M   'P 1'
#
loop_
_entity.id
_entity.type
_entity.pdbx_description
1 polymer ?
#
loop_
_entity_poly.entity_id
_entity_poly.type
_entity_poly.pdbx_seq_one_letter_code
_entity_poly.pdbx_strand_id
1 'polypeptide(L)'
;PDDSNVLFYIGGCFAGLERYDEALNYFYKLDLLDGDSLKAWRAIGWCSFVIGKYESAEKYYNKILDKKPLASDYLNAGHVVWSMKRTEKAIELYTKAIEQCGNKEDFLEWFNKDCAVLMKQGIDEDDIWLMLDLL
;
A
#
# COMPACT_ATOMS: atom_id res chain seq x y z
N PRO A 1 -0.17 -5.84 29.40
CA PRO A 1 -0.68 -4.64 28.73
C PRO A 1 -0.24 -4.67 27.25
N ASP A 2 -1.12 -5.15 26.38
CA ASP A 2 -0.94 -5.08 24.93
C ASP A 2 -1.21 -3.65 24.49
N ASP A 3 -0.23 -2.78 24.67
CA ASP A 3 -0.32 -1.38 24.25
C ASP A 3 -0.27 -1.34 22.71
N SER A 4 -1.36 -0.85 22.11
CA SER A 4 -1.51 -0.69 20.66
C SER A 4 -0.33 0.04 20.01
N ASN A 5 0.28 1.02 20.68
CA ASN A 5 1.44 1.72 20.15
C ASN A 5 2.68 0.83 20.15
N VAL A 6 2.91 0.06 21.22
CA VAL A 6 4.06 -0.85 21.32
C VAL A 6 3.99 -1.91 20.22
N LEU A 7 2.80 -2.49 19.99
CA LEU A 7 2.59 -3.44 18.90
C LEU A 7 2.87 -2.82 17.53
N PHE A 8 2.40 -1.58 17.30
CA PHE A 8 2.67 -0.86 16.06
C PHE A 8 4.17 -0.63 15.83
N TYR A 9 4.90 -0.18 16.85
CA TYR A 9 6.34 0.07 16.73
C TYR A 9 7.13 -1.22 16.50
N ILE A 10 6.80 -2.31 17.19
CA ILE A 10 7.45 -3.61 16.97
C ILE A 10 7.20 -4.09 15.53
N GLY A 11 5.95 -4.04 15.05
CA GLY A 11 5.63 -4.37 13.66
C GLY A 11 6.40 -3.50 12.67
N GLY A 12 6.47 -2.19 12.93
CA GLY A 12 7.24 -1.24 12.13
C GLY A 12 8.74 -1.56 12.08
N CYS A 13 9.34 -1.96 13.20
CA CYS A 13 10.74 -2.40 13.23
C CYS A 13 10.97 -3.65 12.37
N PHE A 14 10.08 -4.65 12.44
CA PHE A 14 10.19 -5.83 11.57
C PHE A 14 10.02 -5.47 10.09
N ALA A 15 9.07 -4.60 9.75
CA ALA A 15 8.88 -4.13 8.37
C ALA A 15 10.10 -3.36 7.85
N GLY A 16 10.73 -2.52 8.68
CA GLY A 16 11.98 -1.82 8.35
C GLY A 16 13.19 -2.73 8.18
N LEU A 17 13.14 -3.94 8.72
CA LEU A 17 14.12 -5.01 8.50
C LEU A 17 13.73 -5.95 7.35
N GLU A 18 12.72 -5.59 6.55
CA GLU A 18 12.13 -6.39 5.47
C GLU A 18 11.59 -7.77 5.93
N ARG A 19 11.32 -7.92 7.23
CA ARG A 19 10.73 -9.11 7.87
C ARG A 19 9.21 -8.99 7.91
N TYR A 20 8.60 -8.97 6.74
CA TYR A 20 7.19 -8.61 6.56
C TYR A 20 6.20 -9.62 7.17
N ASP A 21 6.50 -10.93 7.12
CA ASP A 21 5.63 -11.94 7.76
C ASP A 21 5.61 -11.77 9.29
N GLU A 22 6.76 -11.49 9.92
CA GLU A 22 6.77 -11.15 11.34
C GLU A 22 6.06 -9.84 11.63
N ALA A 23 6.25 -8.81 10.80
CA ALA A 23 5.56 -7.53 10.94
C ALA A 23 4.02 -7.71 10.92
N LEU A 24 3.52 -8.52 9.99
CA LEU A 24 2.10 -8.83 9.87
C LEU A 24 1.51 -9.48 11.12
N ASN A 25 2.27 -10.34 11.82
CA ASN A 25 1.80 -10.93 13.08
C ASN A 25 1.48 -9.87 14.14
N TYR A 26 2.22 -8.77 14.18
CA TYR A 26 1.95 -7.67 15.11
C TYR A 26 0.83 -6.76 14.61
N PHE A 27 0.79 -6.45 13.32
CA PHE A 27 -0.27 -5.61 12.78
C PHE A 27 -1.65 -6.29 12.79
N TYR A 28 -1.74 -7.60 12.58
CA TYR A 28 -3.00 -8.34 12.74
C TYR A 28 -3.45 -8.39 14.20
N LYS A 29 -2.52 -8.52 15.16
CA LYS A 29 -2.87 -8.38 16.59
C LYS A 29 -3.42 -6.99 16.89
N LEU A 30 -2.82 -5.95 16.29
CA LEU A 30 -3.30 -4.58 16.44
C LEU A 30 -4.71 -4.38 15.87
N ASP A 31 -4.99 -4.93 14.67
CA ASP A 31 -6.32 -4.93 14.06
C ASP A 31 -7.36 -5.68 14.91
N LEU A 32 -6.97 -6.76 15.60
CA LEU A 32 -7.86 -7.49 16.52
C LEU A 32 -8.19 -6.71 17.79
N LEU A 33 -7.24 -5.91 18.30
CA LEU A 33 -7.42 -5.09 19.50
C LEU A 33 -8.14 -3.78 19.22
N ASP A 34 -7.86 -3.17 18.07
CA ASP A 34 -8.40 -1.89 17.62
C ASP A 34 -8.88 -2.01 16.16
N GLY A 35 -10.05 -2.59 16.01
CA GLY A 35 -10.66 -2.97 14.72
C GLY A 35 -11.05 -1.83 13.78
N ASP A 36 -10.63 -0.58 14.04
CA ASP A 36 -10.74 0.55 13.11
C ASP A 36 -9.43 1.38 13.03
N SER A 37 -8.29 0.73 13.24
CA SER A 37 -6.99 1.40 13.14
C SER A 37 -6.52 1.51 11.69
N LEU A 38 -6.80 2.65 11.05
CA LEU A 38 -6.28 2.98 9.70
C LEU A 38 -4.76 2.80 9.59
N LYS A 39 -4.01 3.07 10.67
CA LYS A 39 -2.55 2.85 10.71
C LYS A 39 -2.20 1.37 10.59
N ALA A 40 -2.90 0.50 11.33
CA ALA A 40 -2.71 -0.95 11.23
C ALA A 40 -3.07 -1.44 9.83
N TRP A 41 -4.20 -1.00 9.28
CA TRP A 41 -4.65 -1.44 7.96
C TRP A 41 -3.69 -1.04 6.85
N ARG A 42 -3.14 0.17 6.88
CA ARG A 42 -2.11 0.61 5.93
C ARG A 42 -0.87 -0.26 6.00
N ALA A 43 -0.41 -0.57 7.21
CA ALA A 43 0.75 -1.43 7.41
C ALA A 43 0.50 -2.87 6.95
N ILE A 44 -0.68 -3.42 7.23
CA ILE A 44 -1.10 -4.75 6.75
C ILE A 44 -1.17 -4.76 5.23
N GLY A 45 -1.86 -3.79 4.62
CA GLY A 45 -2.01 -3.67 3.17
C GLY A 45 -0.65 -3.62 2.48
N TRP A 46 0.24 -2.76 2.94
CA TRP A 46 1.59 -2.62 2.37
C TRP A 46 2.44 -3.88 2.57
N CYS A 47 2.51 -4.42 3.78
CA CYS A 47 3.31 -5.63 4.03
C CYS A 47 2.77 -6.83 3.24
N SER A 48 1.44 -6.96 3.12
CA SER A 48 0.80 -8.02 2.33
C SER A 48 1.11 -7.87 0.85
N PHE A 49 1.10 -6.64 0.33
CA PHE A 49 1.48 -6.33 -1.05
C PHE A 49 2.94 -6.74 -1.33
N VAL A 50 3.88 -6.31 -0.48
CA VAL A 50 5.31 -6.55 -0.70
C VAL A 50 5.65 -8.05 -0.77
N ILE A 51 4.94 -8.88 0.00
CA ILE A 51 5.13 -10.35 -0.02
C ILE A 51 4.21 -11.10 -1.00
N GLY A 52 3.54 -10.39 -1.90
CA GLY A 52 2.72 -10.99 -2.96
C GLY A 52 1.33 -11.52 -2.53
N LYS A 53 0.86 -11.19 -1.32
CA LYS A 53 -0.49 -11.54 -0.84
C LYS A 53 -1.51 -10.51 -1.32
N TYR A 54 -1.69 -10.40 -2.63
CA TYR A 54 -2.44 -9.31 -3.27
C TYR A 54 -3.91 -9.25 -2.87
N GLU A 55 -4.60 -10.38 -2.74
CA GLU A 55 -6.02 -10.41 -2.34
C GLU A 55 -6.21 -9.88 -0.91
N SER A 56 -5.25 -10.18 -0.03
CA SER A 56 -5.25 -9.64 1.34
C SER A 56 -5.00 -8.14 1.31
N ALA A 57 -4.00 -7.70 0.56
CA ALA A 57 -3.68 -6.28 0.40
C ALA A 57 -4.90 -5.50 -0.14
N GLU A 58 -5.53 -5.99 -1.22
CA GLU A 58 -6.71 -5.39 -1.83
C GLU A 58 -7.86 -5.28 -0.84
N LYS A 59 -8.13 -6.33 -0.05
CA LYS A 59 -9.16 -6.30 0.99
C LYS A 59 -8.92 -5.18 2.01
N TYR A 60 -7.69 -4.99 2.47
CA TYR A 60 -7.37 -3.93 3.43
C TYR A 60 -7.41 -2.54 2.79
N TYR A 61 -6.92 -2.38 1.55
CA TYR A 61 -7.03 -1.10 0.86
C TYR A 61 -8.48 -0.72 0.57
N ASN A 62 -9.35 -1.66 0.19
CA ASN A 62 -10.78 -1.37 0.05
C ASN A 62 -11.40 -0.86 1.37
N LYS A 63 -11.08 -1.49 2.51
CA LYS A 63 -11.50 -0.98 3.84
C LYS A 63 -11.01 0.44 4.12
N ILE A 64 -9.79 0.78 3.70
CA ILE A 64 -9.22 2.13 3.88
C ILE A 64 -9.92 3.15 2.97
N LEU A 65 -10.18 2.77 1.71
CA LEU A 65 -10.83 3.63 0.72
C LEU A 65 -12.29 3.95 1.08
N ASP A 66 -12.97 3.05 1.81
CA ASP A 66 -14.34 3.27 2.34
C ASP A 66 -14.41 4.26 3.53
N LYS A 67 -13.26 4.77 4.00
CA LYS A 67 -13.18 5.68 5.15
C LYS A 67 -12.84 7.10 4.68
N LYS A 68 -11.70 7.63 5.16
CA LYS A 68 -11.14 8.91 4.73
C LYS A 68 -9.75 8.64 4.17
N PRO A 69 -9.65 8.19 2.92
CA PRO A 69 -8.38 7.85 2.30
C PRO A 69 -7.52 9.08 2.08
N LEU A 70 -6.20 8.87 2.14
CA LEU A 70 -5.18 9.83 1.73
C LEU A 70 -4.74 9.54 0.30
N ALA A 71 -4.03 10.47 -0.31
CA ALA A 71 -3.40 10.27 -1.62
C ALA A 71 -2.52 8.99 -1.65
N SER A 72 -1.76 8.72 -0.60
CA SER A 72 -0.94 7.50 -0.48
C SER A 72 -1.74 6.21 -0.36
N ASP A 73 -2.99 6.26 0.12
CA ASP A 73 -3.87 5.08 0.16
C ASP A 73 -4.34 4.71 -1.26
N TYR A 74 -4.66 5.73 -2.08
CA TYR A 74 -5.00 5.53 -3.48
C TYR A 74 -3.80 5.02 -4.29
N LEU A 75 -2.62 5.62 -4.09
CA LEU A 75 -1.36 5.17 -4.72
C LEU A 75 -1.12 3.69 -4.43
N ASN A 76 -1.13 3.30 -3.14
CA ASN A 76 -0.84 1.93 -2.77
C ASN A 76 -1.93 0.94 -3.20
N ALA A 77 -3.20 1.34 -3.18
CA ALA A 77 -4.26 0.52 -3.75
C ALA A 77 -4.06 0.29 -5.27
N GLY A 78 -3.59 1.33 -5.98
CA GLY A 78 -3.19 1.26 -7.39
C GLY A 78 -2.09 0.23 -7.64
N HIS A 79 -1.03 0.24 -6.82
CA HIS A 79 0.06 -0.74 -6.90
C HIS A 79 -0.45 -2.19 -6.79
N VAL A 80 -1.37 -2.44 -5.85
CA VAL A 80 -1.96 -3.77 -5.64
C VAL A 80 -2.74 -4.23 -6.86
N VAL A 81 -3.71 -3.43 -7.33
CA VAL A 81 -4.58 -3.88 -8.44
C VAL A 81 -3.80 -3.99 -9.75
N TRP A 82 -2.75 -3.18 -9.94
CA TRP A 82 -1.88 -3.29 -11.10
C TRP A 82 -1.05 -4.58 -11.09
N SER A 83 -0.53 -4.98 -9.93
CA SER A 83 0.19 -6.25 -9.77
C SER A 83 -0.73 -7.46 -9.98
N MET A 84 -2.04 -7.27 -9.78
CA MET A 84 -3.09 -8.24 -10.16
C MET A 84 -3.54 -8.10 -11.63
N LYS A 85 -2.80 -7.36 -12.46
CA LYS A 85 -3.04 -7.13 -13.90
C LYS A 85 -4.37 -6.42 -14.21
N ARG A 86 -4.90 -5.63 -13.27
CA ARG A 86 -6.11 -4.80 -13.46
C ARG A 86 -5.72 -3.36 -13.77
N THR A 87 -5.16 -3.15 -14.95
CA THR A 87 -4.52 -1.89 -15.36
C THR A 87 -5.48 -0.70 -15.37
N GLU A 88 -6.70 -0.86 -15.88
CA GLU A 88 -7.68 0.24 -15.92
C GLU A 88 -8.01 0.73 -14.52
N LYS A 89 -8.12 -0.19 -13.56
CA LYS A 89 -8.41 0.17 -12.17
C LYS A 89 -7.21 0.84 -11.50
N ALA A 90 -6.00 0.44 -11.86
CA ALA A 90 -4.78 1.09 -11.37
C ALA A 90 -4.73 2.56 -11.82
N ILE A 91 -5.02 2.82 -13.09
CA ILE A 91 -5.10 4.18 -13.64
C ILE A 91 -6.12 5.02 -12.86
N GLU A 92 -7.33 4.52 -12.66
CA GLU A 92 -8.35 5.24 -11.86
C GLU A 92 -7.86 5.60 -10.45
N LEU A 93 -7.15 4.69 -9.78
CA LEU A 93 -6.66 4.90 -8.42
C LEU A 93 -5.48 5.88 -8.39
N TYR A 94 -4.54 5.77 -9.32
CA TYR A 94 -3.43 6.72 -9.43
C TYR A 94 -3.91 8.13 -9.80
N THR A 95 -4.88 8.26 -10.72
CA THR A 95 -5.49 9.56 -11.03
C THR A 95 -6.10 10.20 -9.77
N LYS A 96 -6.83 9.42 -8.95
CA LYS A 96 -7.33 9.90 -7.65
C LYS A 96 -6.22 10.28 -6.67
N ALA A 97 -5.10 9.56 -6.68
CA ALA A 97 -3.95 9.90 -5.85
C ALA A 97 -3.38 11.27 -6.26
N ILE A 98 -3.21 11.52 -7.56
CA ILE A 98 -2.76 12.80 -8.13
C ILE A 98 -3.72 13.94 -7.74
N GLU A 99 -5.03 13.72 -7.90
CA GLU A 99 -6.05 14.70 -7.50
C GLU A 99 -5.96 15.06 -6.01
N GLN A 100 -5.68 14.09 -5.14
CA GLN A 100 -5.52 14.31 -3.69
C GLN A 100 -4.19 14.97 -3.31
N CYS A 101 -3.11 14.74 -4.05
CA CYS A 101 -1.85 15.50 -3.90
C CYS A 101 -2.01 16.96 -4.33
N GLY A 102 -2.95 17.24 -5.25
CA GLY A 102 -3.13 18.55 -5.86
C GLY A 102 -2.13 18.87 -6.97
N ASN A 103 -1.09 18.05 -7.14
CA ASN A 103 -0.14 18.12 -8.25
C ASN A 103 0.46 16.74 -8.58
N LYS A 104 0.95 16.59 -9.82
CA LYS A 104 1.56 15.35 -10.32
C LYS A 104 2.98 15.12 -9.78
N GLU A 105 3.72 16.16 -9.42
CA GLU A 105 5.12 16.06 -8.98
C GLU A 105 5.24 15.32 -7.64
N ASP A 106 4.40 15.64 -6.66
CA ASP A 106 4.35 14.95 -5.36
C ASP A 106 3.96 13.47 -5.53
N PHE A 107 3.01 13.19 -6.42
CA PHE A 107 2.65 11.82 -6.77
C PHE A 107 3.85 11.07 -7.35
N LEU A 108 4.55 11.67 -8.32
CA LEU A 108 5.72 11.05 -8.96
C LEU A 108 6.84 10.81 -7.93
N GLU A 109 7.05 11.71 -6.98
CA GLU A 109 8.06 11.49 -5.92
C GLU A 109 7.73 10.24 -5.08
N TRP A 110 6.47 10.04 -4.73
CA TRP A 110 6.05 8.85 -3.97
C TRP A 110 6.06 7.59 -4.80
N PHE A 111 5.51 7.63 -6.02
CA PHE A 111 5.49 6.51 -6.94
C PHE A 111 6.91 6.02 -7.25
N ASN A 112 7.86 6.94 -7.49
CA ASN A 112 9.24 6.59 -7.80
C ASN A 112 9.96 5.87 -6.66
N LYS A 113 9.56 6.07 -5.40
CA LYS A 113 10.10 5.33 -4.25
C LYS A 113 9.69 3.86 -4.27
N ASP A 114 8.55 3.55 -4.90
CA ASP A 114 7.97 2.22 -4.94
C ASP A 114 8.30 1.43 -6.22
N CYS A 115 8.92 2.05 -7.23
CA CYS A 115 9.32 1.40 -8.48
C CYS A 115 10.11 0.10 -8.27
N ALA A 116 11.04 0.09 -7.31
CA ALA A 116 11.81 -1.12 -6.99
C ALA A 116 10.94 -2.25 -6.43
N VAL A 117 9.88 -1.92 -5.67
CA VAL A 117 8.92 -2.90 -5.15
C VAL A 117 8.03 -3.41 -6.28
N LEU A 118 7.57 -2.53 -7.16
CA LEU A 118 6.74 -2.90 -8.32
C LEU A 118 7.47 -3.84 -9.28
N MET A 119 8.75 -3.57 -9.56
CA MET A 119 9.58 -4.48 -10.35
C MET A 119 9.72 -5.86 -9.69
N LYS A 120 9.85 -5.93 -8.36
CA LYS A 120 9.83 -7.21 -7.62
C LYS A 120 8.48 -7.93 -7.72
N GLN A 121 7.37 -7.22 -7.96
CA GLN A 121 6.06 -7.82 -8.22
C GLN A 121 5.88 -8.30 -9.67
N GLY A 122 6.88 -8.13 -10.54
CA GLY A 122 6.82 -8.55 -11.94
C GLY A 122 6.13 -7.53 -12.86
N ILE A 123 6.27 -6.24 -12.54
CA ILE A 123 5.94 -5.14 -13.44
C ILE A 123 7.24 -4.68 -14.10
N ASP A 124 7.28 -4.70 -15.43
CA ASP A 124 8.48 -4.33 -16.17
C ASP A 124 8.71 -2.81 -16.15
N GLU A 125 9.96 -2.39 -16.32
CA GLU A 125 10.31 -0.96 -16.33
C GLU A 125 9.59 -0.21 -17.45
N ASP A 126 9.46 -0.81 -18.64
CA ASP A 126 8.73 -0.24 -19.77
C ASP A 126 7.23 -0.05 -19.46
N ASP A 127 6.63 -0.98 -18.72
CA ASP A 127 5.23 -0.87 -18.26
C ASP A 127 5.07 0.29 -17.26
N ILE A 128 6.10 0.56 -16.45
CA ILE A 128 6.13 1.72 -15.55
C ILE A 128 6.14 3.02 -16.34
N TRP A 129 7.02 3.15 -17.33
CA TRP A 129 7.04 4.33 -18.19
C TRP A 129 5.70 4.54 -18.88
N LEU A 130 5.13 3.48 -19.45
CA LEU A 130 3.83 3.54 -20.12
C LEU A 130 2.70 3.94 -19.15
N MET A 131 2.70 3.39 -17.93
CA MET A 131 1.72 3.78 -16.90
C MET A 131 1.82 5.28 -16.58
N LEU A 132 3.02 5.81 -16.39
CA LEU A 132 3.21 7.23 -16.05
C LEU A 132 2.79 8.20 -17.18
N ASP A 133 2.89 7.76 -18.43
CA ASP A 133 2.40 8.50 -19.60
C ASP A 133 0.86 8.53 -19.69
N LEU A 134 0.18 7.52 -19.14
CA LEU A 134 -1.28 7.43 -19.12
C LEU A 134 -1.94 8.25 -17.98
N LEU A 135 -1.16 8.69 -16.99
CA LEU A 135 -1.61 9.44 -15.82
C LEU A 135 -1.54 10.96 -16.02
#